data_AF-A0A7Y7NC87-F1
#
_entry.id   AF-A0A7Y7NC87-F1
#
_cell.length_a   1.000
_cell.length_b   1.000
_cell.length_c   1.000
_cell.angle_alpha   90.00
_cell.angle_beta   90.00
_cell.angle_gamma   90.00
#
_symmetry.space_group_name_H-M   'P 1'
#
loop_
_entity.id
_entity.type
_entity.pdbx_description
1 polymer ?
#
loop_
_entity_poly.entity_id
_entity_poly.type
_entity_poly.pdbx_seq_one_letter_code
_entity_poly.pdbx_strand_id
1 'polypeptide(L)'
;MRTPLFAVHVLLGLLLQSIICLPANGGNINYTYDIMGQLTRVEYPDGTVITYVYDKMGNRQSRVTSVIATAPPTVTTGSASGVSGSGATLNATVTANNLETTVTFEYGLTTAYGTTVSASQNPVTGNLATPVSRSITGLTPPFGTPYHYRAVAVNSKGTTYGGDKTLATSYPMVVVGATGSGSGAFSSSLPMIFCSGAFCSGIMMTPGVNAVITVVPSSGSYLVGWSGCDAVNANSCTLFPTADKNVTVTVDLYPVARVGASTTTYSLKVQDALTAATGGDTIKILALALTENLQFGNNVLASLKGGFTPGFAGNTGYTTLTGSLKITAGSLIVERIVLK
;
A
#
# COMPACT_ATOMS: atom_id res chain seq x y z
N MET A 1 20.25 -88.23 33.68
CA MET A 1 21.11 -88.37 32.48
C MET A 1 20.25 -88.32 31.23
N ARG A 2 20.70 -87.58 30.21
CA ARG A 2 20.20 -87.49 28.82
C ARG A 2 18.91 -86.69 28.55
N THR A 3 19.11 -85.53 27.91
CA THR A 3 18.25 -84.88 26.90
C THR A 3 18.20 -85.75 25.62
N PRO A 4 17.16 -85.68 24.73
CA PRO A 4 16.94 -84.52 23.83
C PRO A 4 15.50 -84.22 23.27
N LEU A 5 15.37 -83.01 22.69
CA LEU A 5 14.54 -82.49 21.57
C LEU A 5 13.08 -82.97 21.31
N PHE A 6 12.11 -82.04 21.19
CA PHE A 6 11.49 -81.56 19.92
C PHE A 6 10.29 -80.58 20.11
N ALA A 7 10.27 -79.55 19.25
CA ALA A 7 9.13 -78.98 18.48
C ALA A 7 8.27 -77.75 18.93
N VAL A 8 8.51 -76.63 18.20
CA VAL A 8 7.59 -75.90 17.27
C VAL A 8 6.64 -74.76 17.77
N HIS A 9 7.04 -73.53 17.38
CA HIS A 9 6.33 -72.37 16.77
C HIS A 9 5.21 -71.59 17.49
N VAL A 10 5.36 -70.24 17.51
CA VAL A 10 4.43 -69.13 17.09
C VAL A 10 5.10 -67.80 17.54
N LEU A 11 5.76 -67.01 16.66
CA LEU A 11 5.26 -65.94 15.77
C LEU A 11 5.57 -64.52 16.32
N LEU A 12 6.49 -63.84 15.61
CA LEU A 12 6.55 -62.40 15.28
C LEU A 12 6.17 -61.35 16.36
N GLY A 13 7.18 -60.64 16.87
CA GLY A 13 7.02 -59.37 17.58
C GLY A 13 8.19 -58.44 17.29
N LEU A 14 7.90 -57.34 16.58
CA LEU A 14 8.82 -56.31 16.09
C LEU A 14 10.02 -56.01 17.01
N LEU A 15 11.23 -56.10 16.45
CA LEU A 15 12.36 -55.29 16.89
C LEU A 15 12.02 -53.81 16.64
N LEU A 16 11.43 -53.12 17.62
CA LEU A 16 11.68 -51.70 17.76
C LEU A 16 12.97 -51.57 18.56
N GLN A 17 14.09 -51.38 17.85
CA GLN A 17 15.26 -50.74 18.44
C GLN A 17 14.80 -49.39 18.99
N SER A 18 14.51 -49.36 20.29
CA SER A 18 14.37 -48.11 21.01
C SER A 18 15.78 -47.56 21.11
N ILE A 19 16.11 -46.64 20.20
CA ILE A 19 17.29 -45.79 20.32
C ILE A 19 17.23 -45.18 21.73
N ILE A 20 18.07 -45.66 22.64
CA ILE A 20 18.30 -45.00 23.91
C ILE A 20 19.19 -43.81 23.58
N CYS A 21 18.56 -42.68 23.32
CA CYS A 21 19.22 -41.40 23.39
C CYS A 21 19.49 -41.14 24.89
N LEU A 22 20.74 -41.31 25.34
CA LEU A 22 21.15 -40.81 26.64
C LEU A 22 20.95 -39.29 26.61
N PRO A 23 20.13 -38.68 27.50
CA PRO A 23 19.97 -37.24 27.49
C PRO A 23 21.33 -36.60 27.85
N ALA A 24 21.73 -35.63 27.04
CA ALA A 24 23.02 -34.94 27.10
C ALA A 24 23.28 -34.12 28.38
N ASN A 25 22.42 -34.22 29.40
CA ASN A 25 22.47 -33.44 30.62
C ASN A 25 22.62 -34.37 31.83
N GLY A 26 23.80 -34.36 32.46
CA GLY A 26 24.19 -35.20 33.60
C GLY A 26 23.42 -34.94 34.92
N GLY A 27 22.09 -35.00 34.88
CA GLY A 27 21.23 -34.93 36.06
C GLY A 27 20.80 -36.30 36.58
N ASN A 28 20.17 -36.31 37.76
CA ASN A 28 19.68 -37.53 38.40
C ASN A 28 18.38 -38.03 37.75
N ILE A 29 18.30 -39.33 37.49
CA ILE A 29 17.04 -40.00 37.13
C ILE A 29 16.38 -40.51 38.41
N ASN A 30 15.15 -40.08 38.67
CA ASN A 30 14.39 -40.52 39.84
C ASN A 30 13.45 -41.68 39.48
N TYR A 31 13.44 -42.70 40.32
CA TYR A 31 12.59 -43.89 40.17
C TYR A 31 11.68 -44.00 41.37
N THR A 32 10.39 -44.23 41.14
CA THR A 32 9.42 -44.53 42.19
C THR A 32 8.85 -45.92 41.99
N TYR A 33 8.70 -46.65 43.08
CA TYR A 33 8.20 -48.01 43.10
C TYR A 33 6.91 -48.11 43.92
N ASP A 34 6.07 -49.09 43.59
CA ASP A 34 4.96 -49.47 44.48
C ASP A 34 5.44 -50.33 45.67
N ILE A 35 4.49 -50.69 46.55
CA ILE A 35 4.76 -51.53 47.73
C ILE A 35 5.22 -52.96 47.37
N MET A 36 5.05 -53.39 46.12
CA MET A 36 5.49 -54.69 45.60
C MET A 36 6.84 -54.58 44.89
N GLY A 37 7.49 -53.41 44.89
CA GLY A 37 8.80 -53.18 44.28
C GLY A 37 8.74 -52.99 42.76
N GLN A 38 7.57 -52.76 42.17
CA GLN A 38 7.41 -52.55 40.73
C GLN A 38 7.58 -51.07 40.37
N LEU A 39 8.27 -50.78 39.27
CA LEU A 39 8.61 -49.42 38.85
C LEU A 39 7.38 -48.67 38.33
N THR A 40 6.83 -47.75 39.09
CA THR A 40 5.60 -47.02 38.73
C THR A 40 5.87 -45.68 38.04
N ARG A 41 7.02 -45.04 38.28
CA ARG A 41 7.37 -43.79 37.59
C ARG A 41 8.87 -43.57 37.47
N VAL A 42 9.29 -43.08 36.30
CA VAL A 42 10.65 -42.66 35.98
C VAL A 42 10.61 -41.19 35.62
N GLU A 43 11.45 -40.39 36.25
CA GLU A 43 11.59 -38.96 35.97
C GLU A 43 13.03 -38.69 35.52
N TYR A 44 13.15 -38.23 34.29
CA TYR A 44 14.42 -37.89 33.66
C TYR A 44 14.79 -36.42 33.94
N PRO A 45 16.10 -36.09 33.92
CA PRO A 45 16.58 -34.72 34.09
C PRO A 45 16.03 -33.72 33.07
N ASP A 46 15.59 -34.18 31.90
CA ASP A 46 14.99 -33.35 30.85
C ASP A 46 13.49 -33.06 31.09
N GLY A 47 12.96 -33.48 32.25
CA GLY A 47 11.56 -33.34 32.63
C GLY A 47 10.67 -34.46 32.10
N THR A 48 11.18 -35.38 31.26
CA THR A 48 10.39 -36.52 30.79
C THR A 48 9.98 -37.39 31.97
N VAL A 49 8.69 -37.69 32.09
CA VAL A 49 8.12 -38.60 33.08
C VAL A 49 7.42 -39.74 32.39
N ILE A 50 7.88 -40.95 32.66
CA ILE A 50 7.22 -42.18 32.24
C ILE A 50 6.50 -42.76 33.45
N THR A 51 5.19 -42.96 33.34
CA THR A 51 4.36 -43.61 34.36
C THR A 51 3.92 -44.99 33.87
N TYR A 52 4.01 -45.98 34.74
CA TYR A 52 3.61 -47.36 34.48
C TYR A 52 2.44 -47.77 35.37
N VAL A 53 1.48 -48.49 34.79
CA VAL A 53 0.37 -49.11 35.51
C VAL A 53 0.52 -50.61 35.41
N TYR A 54 0.36 -51.32 36.52
CA TYR A 54 0.45 -52.77 36.61
C TYR A 54 -0.88 -53.37 37.03
N ASP A 55 -1.19 -54.56 36.52
CA ASP A 55 -2.30 -55.36 37.02
C ASP A 55 -1.95 -56.04 38.37
N LYS A 56 -2.94 -56.69 39.00
CA LYS A 56 -2.74 -57.39 40.29
C LYS A 56 -1.77 -58.58 40.21
N MET A 57 -1.43 -59.05 39.00
CA MET A 57 -0.49 -60.15 38.77
C MET A 57 0.92 -59.65 38.43
N GLY A 58 1.13 -58.33 38.41
CA GLY A 58 2.41 -57.69 38.14
C GLY A 58 2.74 -57.49 36.66
N ASN A 59 1.77 -57.68 35.75
CA ASN A 59 1.99 -57.36 34.34
C ASN A 59 1.77 -55.88 34.10
N ARG A 60 2.66 -55.27 33.32
CA ARG A 60 2.53 -53.87 32.89
C ARG A 60 1.33 -53.71 31.96
N GLN A 61 0.30 -53.03 32.43
CA GLN A 61 -0.94 -52.75 31.73
C GLN A 61 -0.86 -51.48 30.85
N SER A 62 -0.14 -50.45 31.30
CA SER A 62 0.01 -49.19 30.52
C SER A 62 1.34 -48.51 30.78
N ARG A 63 1.79 -47.71 29.79
CA ARG A 63 2.95 -46.81 29.87
C ARG A 63 2.56 -45.46 29.28
N VAL A 64 2.55 -44.42 30.09
CA VAL A 64 2.30 -43.03 29.66
C VAL A 64 3.59 -42.25 29.77
N THR A 65 4.04 -41.68 28.65
CA THR A 65 5.15 -40.71 28.64
C THR A 65 4.58 -39.31 28.61
N SER A 66 4.97 -38.49 29.57
CA SER A 66 4.64 -37.08 29.71
C SER A 66 5.92 -36.28 29.88
N VAL A 67 5.90 -34.96 29.72
CA VAL A 67 7.04 -34.10 30.04
C VAL A 67 6.56 -33.11 31.09
N ILE A 68 7.21 -33.06 32.25
CA ILE A 68 7.02 -32.02 33.24
C ILE A 68 7.65 -30.76 32.68
N ALA A 69 6.81 -29.88 32.15
CA ALA A 69 7.19 -28.51 31.90
C ALA A 69 7.35 -27.78 33.24
N THR A 70 8.57 -27.30 33.50
CA THR A 70 8.92 -26.63 34.76
C THR A 70 8.96 -25.11 34.65
N ALA A 71 8.81 -24.57 33.44
CA ALA A 71 9.01 -23.14 33.17
C ALA A 71 7.76 -22.47 32.58
N PRO A 72 7.55 -21.16 32.87
CA PRO A 72 6.64 -20.33 32.09
C PRO A 72 7.10 -20.29 30.62
N PRO A 73 6.25 -19.92 29.66
CA PRO A 73 6.64 -19.92 28.26
C PRO A 73 7.67 -18.81 28.00
N THR A 74 8.44 -18.88 26.91
CA THR A 74 9.22 -17.72 26.42
C THR A 74 8.51 -17.09 25.22
N VAL A 75 8.47 -15.77 25.17
CA VAL A 75 7.84 -15.03 24.08
C VAL A 75 8.67 -13.82 23.69
N THR A 76 8.80 -13.61 22.38
CA THR A 76 9.47 -12.45 21.79
C THR A 76 8.52 -11.78 20.82
N THR A 77 8.16 -10.52 21.07
CA THR A 77 7.40 -9.70 20.13
C THR A 77 8.28 -9.39 18.91
N GLY A 78 7.81 -9.79 17.72
CA GLY A 78 8.44 -9.48 16.44
C GLY A 78 7.93 -8.18 15.84
N SER A 79 8.63 -7.67 14.83
CA SER A 79 8.19 -6.48 14.07
C SER A 79 6.87 -6.75 13.33
N ALA A 80 6.00 -5.75 13.28
CA ALA A 80 4.76 -5.83 12.52
C ALA A 80 5.06 -5.85 11.01
N SER A 81 4.22 -6.52 10.24
CA SER A 81 4.30 -6.62 8.79
C SER A 81 2.95 -6.28 8.15
N GLY A 82 2.94 -6.02 6.84
CA GLY A 82 1.70 -5.69 6.12
C GLY A 82 0.98 -4.47 6.70
N VAL A 83 1.73 -3.47 7.18
CA VAL A 83 1.16 -2.27 7.81
C VAL A 83 0.52 -1.41 6.73
N SER A 84 -0.74 -1.08 6.95
CA SER A 84 -1.57 -0.22 6.09
C SER A 84 -2.13 0.95 6.90
N GLY A 85 -2.93 1.81 6.27
CA GLY A 85 -3.60 2.92 6.95
C GLY A 85 -4.58 2.48 8.04
N SER A 86 -5.07 1.23 8.01
CA SER A 86 -6.10 0.75 8.94
C SER A 86 -5.86 -0.65 9.51
N GLY A 87 -4.69 -1.25 9.29
CA GLY A 87 -4.43 -2.62 9.74
C GLY A 87 -2.95 -2.99 9.66
N ALA A 88 -2.60 -4.08 10.32
CA ALA A 88 -1.25 -4.64 10.34
C ALA A 88 -1.31 -6.12 10.71
N THR A 89 -0.21 -6.85 10.52
CA THR A 89 -0.02 -8.17 11.10
C THR A 89 0.99 -8.07 12.24
N LEU A 90 0.56 -8.40 13.45
CA LEU A 90 1.42 -8.50 14.62
C LEU A 90 2.10 -9.86 14.61
N ASN A 91 3.41 -9.88 14.82
CA ASN A 91 4.23 -11.10 14.77
C ASN A 91 4.89 -11.34 16.12
N ALA A 92 5.09 -12.60 16.49
CA ALA A 92 5.88 -13.01 17.64
C ALA A 92 6.43 -14.42 17.46
N THR A 93 7.35 -14.80 18.33
CA THR A 93 7.85 -16.18 18.44
C THR A 93 7.64 -16.66 19.87
N VAL A 94 7.08 -17.85 20.04
CA VAL A 94 6.73 -18.44 21.34
C VAL A 94 7.36 -19.82 21.47
N THR A 95 8.01 -20.08 22.59
CA THR A 95 8.38 -21.44 23.03
C THR A 95 7.54 -21.81 24.23
N ALA A 96 6.69 -22.83 24.07
CA ALA A 96 5.72 -23.27 25.06
C ALA A 96 6.32 -24.05 26.25
N ASN A 97 7.60 -24.42 26.15
CA ASN A 97 8.33 -25.20 27.16
C ASN A 97 7.62 -26.51 27.54
N ASN A 98 7.04 -27.19 26.54
CA ASN A 98 6.26 -28.45 26.66
C ASN A 98 4.91 -28.33 27.39
N LEU A 99 4.41 -27.11 27.60
CA LEU A 99 3.15 -26.83 28.27
C LEU A 99 2.21 -26.12 27.32
N GLU A 100 0.94 -26.52 27.28
CA GLU A 100 -0.06 -25.81 26.47
C GLU A 100 -0.08 -24.34 26.87
N THR A 101 0.19 -23.48 25.88
CA THR A 101 0.44 -22.06 26.08
C THR A 101 -0.58 -21.27 25.27
N THR A 102 -1.37 -20.45 25.97
CA THR A 102 -2.25 -19.47 25.34
C THR A 102 -1.45 -18.25 24.91
N VAL A 103 -1.69 -17.76 23.70
CA VAL A 103 -0.97 -16.60 23.14
C VAL A 103 -1.94 -15.52 22.68
N THR A 104 -1.72 -14.30 23.16
CA THR A 104 -2.48 -13.10 22.80
C THR A 104 -1.54 -11.97 22.40
N PHE A 105 -2.04 -11.02 21.62
CA PHE A 105 -1.41 -9.73 21.40
C PHE A 105 -2.22 -8.66 22.13
N GLU A 106 -1.52 -7.77 22.82
CA GLU A 106 -2.07 -6.55 23.38
C GLU A 106 -1.60 -5.38 22.52
N TYR A 107 -2.49 -4.45 22.17
CA TYR A 107 -2.14 -3.27 21.39
C TYR A 107 -3.02 -2.05 21.72
N GLY A 108 -2.49 -0.85 21.46
CA GLY A 108 -3.21 0.42 21.56
C GLY A 108 -2.33 1.65 21.35
N LEU A 109 -2.87 2.85 21.56
CA LEU A 109 -2.17 4.11 21.31
C LEU A 109 -1.13 4.47 22.39
N THR A 110 -1.09 3.73 23.49
CA THR A 110 -0.13 3.90 24.58
C THR A 110 0.39 2.55 25.02
N THR A 111 1.43 2.51 25.85
CA THR A 111 1.95 1.29 26.47
C THR A 111 0.99 0.66 27.49
N ALA A 112 -0.18 1.27 27.75
CA ALA A 112 -1.27 0.59 28.46
C ALA A 112 -2.05 -0.38 27.54
N TYR A 113 -1.83 -0.31 26.22
CA TYR A 113 -2.45 -1.11 25.17
C TYR A 113 -3.99 -1.01 25.16
N GLY A 114 -4.68 -1.67 26.07
CA GLY A 114 -6.13 -1.56 26.26
C GLY A 114 -6.98 -2.39 25.29
N THR A 115 -6.38 -2.98 24.24
CA THR A 115 -7.04 -3.97 23.37
C THR A 115 -6.25 -5.27 23.35
N THR A 116 -6.96 -6.42 23.34
CA THR A 116 -6.36 -7.75 23.32
C THR A 116 -7.01 -8.62 22.24
N VAL A 117 -6.19 -9.38 21.51
CA VAL A 117 -6.64 -10.35 20.48
C VAL A 117 -5.84 -11.64 20.57
N SER A 118 -6.49 -12.79 20.35
CA SER A 118 -5.79 -14.07 20.30
C SER A 118 -4.94 -14.21 19.03
N ALA A 119 -3.76 -14.79 19.17
CA ALA A 119 -2.92 -15.18 18.03
C ALA A 119 -3.64 -16.24 17.17
N SER A 120 -3.31 -16.29 15.88
CA SER A 120 -3.88 -17.29 14.96
C SER A 120 -3.39 -18.69 15.28
N GLN A 121 -2.13 -18.80 15.74
CA GLN A 121 -1.53 -20.01 16.27
C GLN A 121 -1.74 -20.04 17.78
N ASN A 122 -2.86 -20.60 18.22
CA ASN A 122 -3.24 -20.71 19.62
C ASN A 122 -4.13 -21.95 19.85
N PRO A 123 -3.82 -22.85 20.80
CA PRO A 123 -2.66 -22.82 21.70
C PRO A 123 -1.34 -23.21 21.00
N VAL A 124 -0.21 -22.85 21.61
CA VAL A 124 1.14 -23.32 21.22
C VAL A 124 1.58 -24.41 22.20
N THR A 125 2.22 -25.47 21.69
CA THR A 125 2.70 -26.62 22.48
C THR A 125 4.14 -26.99 22.12
N GLY A 126 4.79 -27.82 22.95
CA GLY A 126 6.14 -28.33 22.70
C GLY A 126 7.26 -27.35 23.09
N ASN A 127 8.49 -27.68 22.73
CA ASN A 127 9.70 -26.92 23.10
C ASN A 127 10.40 -26.23 21.92
N LEU A 128 9.76 -26.21 20.76
CA LEU A 128 10.30 -25.51 19.59
C LEU A 128 9.75 -24.09 19.53
N ALA A 129 10.64 -23.15 19.18
CA ALA A 129 10.27 -21.78 18.92
C ALA A 129 9.29 -21.73 17.73
N THR A 130 8.05 -21.35 18.01
CA THR A 130 6.95 -21.36 17.06
C THR A 130 6.60 -19.92 16.67
N PRO A 131 6.66 -19.56 15.37
CA PRO A 131 6.19 -18.26 14.92
C PRO A 131 4.66 -18.19 15.05
N VAL A 132 4.18 -17.09 15.61
CA VAL A 132 2.76 -16.80 15.77
C VAL A 132 2.44 -15.41 15.24
N SER A 133 1.24 -15.23 14.71
CA SER A 133 0.83 -13.93 14.17
C SER A 133 -0.65 -13.65 14.35
N ARG A 134 -1.02 -12.38 14.23
CA ARG A 134 -2.42 -11.93 14.16
C ARG A 134 -2.55 -10.72 13.24
N SER A 135 -3.38 -10.86 12.20
CA SER A 135 -3.83 -9.70 11.43
C SER A 135 -4.91 -8.94 12.20
N ILE A 136 -4.72 -7.63 12.31
CA ILE A 136 -5.63 -6.68 12.94
C ILE A 136 -6.08 -5.64 11.92
N THR A 137 -7.31 -5.16 12.06
CA THR A 137 -7.94 -4.17 11.17
C THR A 137 -8.66 -3.11 12.01
N GLY A 138 -9.15 -2.04 11.39
CA GLY A 138 -9.85 -0.95 12.08
C GLY A 138 -8.94 -0.04 12.91
N LEU A 139 -7.64 0.01 12.60
CA LEU A 139 -6.72 0.95 13.22
C LEU A 139 -7.03 2.37 12.75
N THR A 140 -7.28 3.28 13.70
CA THR A 140 -7.56 4.69 13.41
C THR A 140 -6.71 5.59 14.33
N PRO A 141 -5.37 5.58 14.18
CA PRO A 141 -4.54 6.42 15.02
C PRO A 141 -4.74 7.90 14.64
N PRO A 142 -4.67 8.81 15.63
CA PRO A 142 -4.44 10.22 15.35
C PRO A 142 -3.17 10.39 14.49
N PHE A 143 -3.15 11.43 13.65
CA PHE A 143 -2.08 11.63 12.67
C PHE A 143 -0.68 11.50 13.26
N GLY A 144 0.14 10.59 12.69
CA GLY A 144 1.51 10.34 13.12
C GLY A 144 1.68 9.61 14.46
N THR A 145 0.60 9.19 15.12
CA THR A 145 0.69 8.48 16.40
C THR A 145 0.88 6.98 16.18
N PRO A 146 1.99 6.37 16.64
CA PRO A 146 2.17 4.94 16.52
C PRO A 146 1.27 4.17 17.50
N TYR A 147 0.88 2.96 17.12
CA TYR A 147 0.37 1.98 18.08
C TYR A 147 1.54 1.29 18.78
N HIS A 148 1.40 1.06 20.07
CA HIS A 148 2.20 0.13 20.86
C HIS A 148 1.55 -1.24 20.82
N TYR A 149 2.36 -2.30 20.78
CA TYR A 149 1.89 -3.67 20.90
C TYR A 149 2.94 -4.59 21.53
N ARG A 150 2.46 -5.66 22.17
CA ARG A 150 3.29 -6.75 22.67
C ARG A 150 2.58 -8.09 22.57
N ALA A 151 3.35 -9.16 22.49
CA ALA A 151 2.82 -10.52 22.65
C ALA A 151 2.82 -10.93 24.13
N VAL A 152 1.82 -11.71 24.53
CA VAL A 152 1.65 -12.27 25.87
C VAL A 152 1.45 -13.78 25.74
N ALA A 153 2.25 -14.56 26.45
CA ALA A 153 2.15 -16.02 26.47
C ALA A 153 1.86 -16.49 27.90
N VAL A 154 0.88 -17.38 28.07
CA VAL A 154 0.41 -17.85 29.38
C VAL A 154 0.32 -19.37 29.36
N ASN A 155 0.94 -20.02 30.34
CA ASN A 155 0.73 -21.43 30.64
C ASN A 155 0.53 -21.63 32.15
N SER A 156 0.38 -22.87 32.60
CA SER A 156 0.14 -23.19 34.02
C SER A 156 1.31 -22.86 34.96
N LYS A 157 2.48 -22.47 34.45
CA LYS A 157 3.66 -22.03 35.24
C LYS A 157 3.82 -20.51 35.26
N GLY A 158 3.08 -19.77 34.46
CA GLY A 158 3.02 -18.32 34.55
C GLY A 158 2.78 -17.63 33.22
N THR A 159 2.91 -16.31 33.28
CA THR A 159 2.76 -15.39 32.16
C THR A 159 4.10 -14.79 31.82
N THR A 160 4.43 -14.72 30.53
CA THR A 160 5.54 -13.93 30.02
C THR A 160 5.07 -12.91 29.02
N TYR A 161 5.75 -11.76 29.04
CA TYR A 161 5.48 -10.62 28.18
C TYR A 161 6.64 -10.45 27.22
N GLY A 162 6.33 -10.32 25.94
CA GLY A 162 7.29 -9.88 24.96
C GLY A 162 7.63 -8.40 25.14
N GLY A 163 8.73 -7.95 24.52
CA GLY A 163 9.07 -6.53 24.51
C GLY A 163 8.02 -5.68 23.80
N ASP A 164 7.92 -4.41 24.20
CA ASP A 164 7.11 -3.42 23.50
C ASP A 164 7.66 -3.17 22.10
N LYS A 165 6.76 -3.08 21.12
CA LYS A 165 7.05 -2.67 19.76
C LYS A 165 6.04 -1.63 19.33
N THR A 166 6.45 -0.78 18.39
CA THR A 166 5.58 0.20 17.79
C THR A 166 5.34 -0.10 16.32
N LEU A 167 4.15 0.24 15.83
CA LEU A 167 3.84 0.30 14.40
C LEU A 167 3.17 1.62 14.08
N ALA A 168 3.55 2.23 12.97
CA ALA A 168 2.94 3.44 12.45
C ALA A 168 2.12 3.09 11.21
N THR A 169 0.83 3.38 11.23
CA THR A 169 -0.01 3.25 10.03
C THR A 169 0.46 4.25 8.98
N SER A 170 0.57 3.82 7.72
CA SER A 170 0.87 4.71 6.60
C SER A 170 -0.40 4.96 5.79
N TYR A 171 -0.70 6.23 5.52
CA TYR A 171 -1.77 6.62 4.62
C TYR A 171 -1.18 6.98 3.26
N PRO A 172 -1.80 6.54 2.15
CA PRO A 172 -1.29 6.88 0.84
C PRO A 172 -1.36 8.39 0.60
N MET A 173 -0.26 8.93 0.07
CA MET A 173 -0.12 10.33 -0.30
C MET A 173 -0.62 10.56 -1.73
N VAL A 174 -1.24 11.72 -1.95
CA VAL A 174 -1.61 12.22 -3.27
C VAL A 174 -0.79 13.46 -3.55
N VAL A 175 -0.19 13.49 -4.73
CA VAL A 175 0.43 14.68 -5.30
C VAL A 175 -0.12 14.84 -6.72
N VAL A 176 -0.62 16.05 -7.01
CA VAL A 176 -1.13 16.42 -8.33
C VAL A 176 -0.40 17.67 -8.78
N GLY A 177 0.21 17.62 -9.96
CA GLY A 177 0.85 18.77 -10.58
C GLY A 177 0.31 19.04 -11.97
N ALA A 178 0.11 20.31 -12.30
CA ALA A 178 -0.17 20.74 -13.66
C ALA A 178 1.11 20.95 -14.47
N THR A 179 1.01 20.69 -15.76
CA THR A 179 2.01 20.95 -16.80
C THR A 179 1.32 21.59 -18.01
N GLY A 180 2.12 22.09 -18.94
CA GLY A 180 1.64 22.77 -20.14
C GLY A 180 1.71 24.29 -20.01
N SER A 181 1.18 24.94 -21.04
CA SER A 181 1.22 26.40 -21.22
C SER A 181 0.02 27.12 -20.59
N GLY A 182 -1.04 26.38 -20.28
CA GLY A 182 -2.29 26.91 -19.76
C GLY A 182 -2.35 26.95 -18.23
N SER A 183 -3.51 27.34 -17.72
CA SER A 183 -3.78 27.34 -16.27
C SER A 183 -5.20 26.87 -15.99
N GLY A 184 -5.46 26.50 -14.74
CA GLY A 184 -6.79 26.12 -14.27
C GLY A 184 -6.87 26.14 -12.76
N ALA A 185 -8.10 26.19 -12.25
CA ALA A 185 -8.40 26.04 -10.83
C ALA A 185 -8.58 24.56 -10.51
N PHE A 186 -7.88 24.09 -9.48
CA PHE A 186 -7.94 22.70 -9.01
C PHE A 186 -8.71 22.62 -7.71
N SER A 187 -9.50 21.56 -7.56
CA SER A 187 -10.26 21.28 -6.35
C SER A 187 -10.27 19.79 -6.06
N SER A 188 -10.45 19.43 -4.79
CA SER A 188 -10.54 18.06 -4.31
C SER A 188 -11.89 17.84 -3.63
N SER A 189 -12.46 16.64 -3.79
CA SER A 189 -13.63 16.18 -3.02
C SER A 189 -13.32 15.93 -1.54
N LEU A 190 -12.05 15.67 -1.19
CA LEU A 190 -11.61 15.43 0.17
C LEU A 190 -10.94 16.68 0.75
N PRO A 191 -11.34 17.14 1.96
CA PRO A 191 -10.86 18.39 2.55
C PRO A 191 -9.40 18.35 2.98
N MET A 192 -8.85 17.15 3.12
CA MET A 192 -7.47 16.90 3.53
C MET A 192 -6.46 16.89 2.38
N ILE A 193 -6.94 16.96 1.13
CA ILE A 193 -6.11 17.19 -0.04
C ILE A 193 -6.27 18.67 -0.39
N PHE A 194 -5.23 19.43 -0.10
CA PHE A 194 -5.22 20.87 -0.28
C PHE A 194 -4.77 21.20 -1.68
N CYS A 195 -5.60 21.95 -2.41
CA CYS A 195 -5.25 22.48 -3.72
C CYS A 195 -4.92 23.96 -3.61
N SER A 196 -3.75 24.34 -4.11
CA SER A 196 -3.29 25.73 -4.18
C SER A 196 -2.79 26.01 -5.60
N GLY A 197 -3.55 26.84 -6.34
CA GLY A 197 -3.28 27.08 -7.75
C GLY A 197 -3.41 25.79 -8.57
N ALA A 198 -2.33 25.41 -9.24
CA ALA A 198 -2.26 24.27 -10.14
C ALA A 198 -1.64 23.00 -9.51
N PHE A 199 -1.59 22.96 -8.18
CA PHE A 199 -0.99 21.89 -7.41
C PHE A 199 -1.94 21.44 -6.30
N CYS A 200 -2.09 20.12 -6.11
CA CYS A 200 -2.80 19.56 -4.97
C CYS A 200 -1.91 18.56 -4.24
N SER A 201 -1.92 18.57 -2.90
CA SER A 201 -1.28 17.52 -2.11
C SER A 201 -2.03 17.22 -0.82
N GLY A 202 -1.91 15.98 -0.36
CA GLY A 202 -2.49 15.52 0.89
C GLY A 202 -2.41 14.01 1.06
N ILE A 203 -3.03 13.50 2.11
CA ILE A 203 -3.09 12.07 2.43
C ILE A 203 -4.53 11.57 2.33
N MET A 204 -4.75 10.31 1.99
CA MET A 204 -6.08 9.70 1.97
C MET A 204 -6.31 8.92 3.28
N MET A 205 -6.80 9.59 4.33
CA MET A 205 -7.00 8.96 5.65
C MET A 205 -8.32 8.20 5.77
N THR A 206 -9.28 8.40 4.88
CA THR A 206 -10.59 7.76 4.92
C THR A 206 -10.54 6.43 4.17
N PRO A 207 -10.46 5.26 4.85
CA PRO A 207 -10.40 3.98 4.18
C PRO A 207 -11.65 3.75 3.34
N GLY A 208 -11.47 3.30 2.10
CA GLY A 208 -12.59 3.02 1.18
C GLY A 208 -13.28 4.24 0.56
N VAL A 209 -12.81 5.46 0.84
CA VAL A 209 -13.31 6.67 0.18
C VAL A 209 -12.32 7.13 -0.89
N ASN A 210 -12.79 7.26 -2.12
CA ASN A 210 -11.98 7.69 -3.26
C ASN A 210 -11.88 9.23 -3.29
N ALA A 211 -10.70 9.75 -3.63
CA ALA A 211 -10.55 11.18 -3.89
C ALA A 211 -10.92 11.48 -5.35
N VAL A 212 -11.57 12.62 -5.59
CA VAL A 212 -11.84 13.13 -6.93
C VAL A 212 -11.23 14.50 -7.05
N ILE A 213 -10.25 14.64 -7.96
CA ILE A 213 -9.61 15.90 -8.29
C ILE A 213 -10.28 16.45 -9.55
N THR A 214 -10.75 17.69 -9.49
CA THR A 214 -11.41 18.35 -10.61
C THR A 214 -10.61 19.58 -11.01
N VAL A 215 -10.41 19.75 -12.32
CA VAL A 215 -9.80 20.95 -12.90
C VAL A 215 -10.84 21.74 -13.68
N VAL A 216 -10.84 23.06 -13.50
CA VAL A 216 -11.56 24.00 -14.35
C VAL A 216 -10.52 24.86 -15.06
N PRO A 217 -10.24 24.62 -16.35
CA PRO A 217 -9.32 25.45 -17.10
C PRO A 217 -9.74 26.92 -17.06
N SER A 218 -8.77 27.81 -16.90
CA SER A 218 -8.98 29.25 -16.99
C SER A 218 -9.40 29.66 -18.40
N SER A 219 -9.98 30.86 -18.57
CA SER A 219 -10.31 31.39 -19.90
C SER A 219 -9.10 31.34 -20.84
N GLY A 220 -9.32 30.86 -22.06
CA GLY A 220 -8.26 30.68 -23.06
C GLY A 220 -7.40 29.42 -22.88
N SER A 221 -7.63 28.63 -21.83
CA SER A 221 -6.98 27.32 -21.61
C SER A 221 -7.95 26.16 -21.85
N TYR A 222 -7.41 24.97 -22.13
CA TYR A 222 -8.17 23.73 -22.20
C TYR A 222 -7.39 22.58 -21.57
N LEU A 223 -8.14 21.60 -21.06
CA LEU A 223 -7.57 20.36 -20.55
C LEU A 223 -7.15 19.47 -21.72
N VAL A 224 -5.86 19.13 -21.76
CA VAL A 224 -5.31 18.17 -22.72
C VAL A 224 -5.55 16.75 -22.23
N GLY A 225 -5.31 16.51 -20.93
CA GLY A 225 -5.56 15.20 -20.34
C GLY A 225 -4.92 15.01 -18.97
N TRP A 226 -5.02 13.77 -18.50
CA TRP A 226 -4.54 13.32 -17.20
C TRP A 226 -3.60 12.13 -17.36
N SER A 227 -2.65 11.98 -16.44
CA SER A 227 -1.82 10.79 -16.28
C SER A 227 -1.70 10.46 -14.79
N GLY A 228 -1.73 9.17 -14.44
CA GLY A 228 -1.64 8.69 -13.04
C GLY A 228 -2.97 8.58 -12.29
N CYS A 229 -4.11 8.83 -12.95
CA CYS A 229 -5.45 8.60 -12.39
C CYS A 229 -5.84 7.13 -12.41
N ASP A 230 -6.67 6.69 -11.44
CA ASP A 230 -7.31 5.36 -11.52
C ASP A 230 -8.50 5.36 -12.48
N ALA A 231 -9.23 6.47 -12.57
CA ALA A 231 -10.25 6.70 -13.58
C ALA A 231 -10.32 8.19 -13.96
N VAL A 232 -10.62 8.46 -15.23
CA VAL A 232 -10.80 9.83 -15.76
C VAL A 232 -12.22 9.98 -16.29
N ASN A 233 -12.88 11.06 -15.89
CA ASN A 233 -14.17 11.47 -16.46
C ASN A 233 -14.13 12.96 -16.78
N ALA A 234 -13.99 13.29 -18.07
CA ALA A 234 -13.84 14.65 -18.58
C ALA A 234 -12.76 15.44 -17.81
N ASN A 235 -13.18 16.40 -17.00
CA ASN A 235 -12.30 17.28 -16.23
C ASN A 235 -12.01 16.78 -14.79
N SER A 236 -12.30 15.51 -14.51
CA SER A 236 -12.10 14.90 -13.20
C SER A 236 -11.24 13.64 -13.25
N CYS A 237 -10.47 13.46 -12.19
CA CYS A 237 -9.55 12.34 -11.96
C CYS A 237 -9.89 11.68 -10.62
N THR A 238 -10.24 10.41 -10.65
CA THR A 238 -10.53 9.61 -9.46
C THR A 238 -9.29 8.85 -9.01
N LEU A 239 -9.05 8.84 -7.70
CA LEU A 239 -7.92 8.19 -7.04
C LEU A 239 -8.40 7.26 -5.91
N PHE A 240 -7.91 6.03 -5.92
CA PHE A 240 -8.20 5.02 -4.92
C PHE A 240 -7.15 5.03 -3.80
N PRO A 241 -7.55 4.83 -2.52
CA PRO A 241 -6.64 4.87 -1.38
C PRO A 241 -5.83 3.58 -1.20
N THR A 242 -5.22 3.07 -2.28
CA THR A 242 -4.50 1.78 -2.28
C THR A 242 -2.98 1.92 -2.24
N ALA A 243 -2.44 3.04 -2.74
CA ALA A 243 -1.02 3.35 -2.76
C ALA A 243 -0.83 4.85 -3.01
N ASP A 244 0.40 5.34 -2.87
CA ASP A 244 0.76 6.71 -3.22
C ASP A 244 0.41 7.01 -4.68
N LYS A 245 -0.11 8.21 -4.93
CA LYS A 245 -0.53 8.69 -6.25
C LYS A 245 0.27 9.92 -6.63
N ASN A 246 0.84 9.88 -7.83
CA ASN A 246 1.47 11.04 -8.47
C ASN A 246 0.76 11.27 -9.80
N VAL A 247 -0.01 12.36 -9.87
CA VAL A 247 -0.87 12.68 -11.01
C VAL A 247 -0.32 13.89 -11.73
N THR A 248 -0.16 13.76 -13.04
CA THR A 248 0.15 14.87 -13.93
C THR A 248 -1.07 15.26 -14.71
N VAL A 249 -1.38 16.55 -14.71
CA VAL A 249 -2.48 17.15 -15.48
C VAL A 249 -1.86 18.04 -16.52
N THR A 250 -2.28 17.92 -17.78
CA THR A 250 -1.78 18.80 -18.84
C THR A 250 -2.87 19.76 -19.25
N VAL A 251 -2.60 21.06 -19.09
CA VAL A 251 -3.50 22.14 -19.45
C VAL A 251 -2.74 23.09 -20.37
N ASP A 252 -3.29 23.36 -21.55
CA ASP A 252 -2.64 24.19 -22.56
C ASP A 252 -3.50 25.38 -22.95
N LEU A 253 -2.86 26.42 -23.46
CA LEU A 253 -3.55 27.56 -24.07
C LEU A 253 -4.11 27.16 -25.44
N TYR A 254 -5.30 27.65 -25.76
CA TYR A 254 -5.79 27.60 -27.13
C TYR A 254 -4.86 28.43 -28.03
N PRO A 255 -4.42 27.90 -29.19
CA PRO A 255 -3.76 28.72 -30.19
C PRO A 255 -4.68 29.85 -30.65
N VAL A 256 -4.14 31.07 -30.72
CA VAL A 256 -4.89 32.27 -31.11
C VAL A 256 -4.89 32.48 -32.62
N ALA A 257 -3.91 31.89 -33.32
CA ALA A 257 -3.78 31.97 -34.76
C ALA A 257 -3.44 30.61 -35.38
N ARG A 258 -3.92 30.40 -36.60
CA ARG A 258 -3.58 29.26 -37.45
C ARG A 258 -3.17 29.78 -38.82
N VAL A 259 -2.05 29.33 -39.36
CA VAL A 259 -1.57 29.68 -40.71
C VAL A 259 -1.36 28.43 -41.56
N GLY A 260 -1.61 28.55 -42.87
CA GLY A 260 -1.24 27.54 -43.86
C GLY A 260 -2.40 26.97 -44.67
N ALA A 261 -2.17 26.75 -45.96
CA ALA A 261 -3.03 25.94 -46.83
C ALA A 261 -2.60 24.45 -46.91
N SER A 262 -1.30 24.18 -47.08
CA SER A 262 -0.72 22.82 -47.25
C SER A 262 -0.09 22.24 -45.97
N THR A 263 0.58 23.08 -45.16
CA THR A 263 1.11 22.70 -43.84
C THR A 263 0.49 23.61 -42.80
N THR A 264 -0.30 23.03 -41.88
CA THR A 264 -1.02 23.82 -40.87
C THR A 264 -0.13 24.05 -39.64
N THR A 265 0.09 25.31 -39.30
CA THR A 265 0.81 25.74 -38.09
C THR A 265 -0.14 26.48 -37.15
N TYR A 266 -0.05 26.21 -35.86
CA TYR A 266 -0.81 26.86 -34.79
C TYR A 266 0.11 27.68 -33.91
N SER A 267 -0.29 28.91 -33.59
CA SER A 267 0.52 29.87 -32.84
C SER A 267 -0.24 30.46 -31.66
N LEU A 268 0.47 30.68 -30.56
CA LEU A 268 -0.05 31.38 -29.37
C LEU A 268 -0.04 32.92 -29.54
N LYS A 269 0.65 33.44 -30.56
CA LYS A 269 0.66 34.86 -30.92
C LYS A 269 0.30 35.05 -32.39
N VAL A 270 -0.42 36.12 -32.68
CA VAL A 270 -0.81 36.46 -34.06
C VAL A 270 0.41 36.85 -34.89
N GLN A 271 1.37 37.57 -34.29
CA GLN A 271 2.60 37.96 -34.98
C GLN A 271 3.42 36.76 -35.49
N ASP A 272 3.50 35.68 -34.72
CA ASP A 272 4.25 34.49 -35.15
C ASP A 272 3.60 33.83 -36.38
N ALA A 273 2.27 33.81 -36.44
CA ALA A 273 1.54 33.32 -37.60
C ALA A 273 1.69 34.24 -38.83
N LEU A 274 1.76 35.56 -38.64
CA LEU A 274 2.05 36.53 -39.71
C LEU A 274 3.47 36.34 -40.28
N THR A 275 4.46 36.12 -39.42
CA THR A 275 5.85 35.88 -39.82
C THR A 275 6.02 34.53 -40.55
N ALA A 276 5.29 33.50 -40.13
CA ALA A 276 5.36 32.16 -40.73
C ALA A 276 4.62 32.02 -42.08
N ALA A 277 3.81 33.01 -42.47
CA ALA A 277 2.97 32.92 -43.65
C ALA A 277 3.75 32.92 -44.96
N THR A 278 3.43 31.97 -45.84
CA THR A 278 3.97 31.83 -47.20
C THR A 278 2.95 32.26 -48.25
N GLY A 279 3.38 32.33 -49.52
CA GLY A 279 2.52 32.82 -50.61
C GLY A 279 1.24 31.99 -50.78
N GLY A 280 0.10 32.67 -50.68
CA GLY A 280 -1.24 32.07 -50.80
C GLY A 280 -1.84 31.62 -49.47
N ASP A 281 -1.12 31.71 -48.35
CA ASP A 281 -1.62 31.23 -47.06
C ASP A 281 -2.79 32.04 -46.52
N THR A 282 -3.68 31.35 -45.82
CA THR A 282 -4.72 31.97 -44.98
C THR A 282 -4.33 31.85 -43.50
N ILE A 283 -4.21 33.00 -42.86
CA ILE A 283 -4.02 33.14 -41.42
C ILE A 283 -5.40 33.38 -40.79
N LYS A 284 -5.86 32.45 -39.96
CA LYS A 284 -7.11 32.55 -39.21
C LYS A 284 -6.81 32.96 -37.78
N ILE A 285 -7.53 33.94 -37.24
CA ILE A 285 -7.38 34.42 -35.86
C ILE A 285 -8.70 34.25 -35.12
N LEU A 286 -8.63 33.82 -33.86
CA LEU A 286 -9.79 33.72 -32.99
C LEU A 286 -10.53 35.05 -32.82
N ALA A 287 -11.83 35.00 -32.52
CA ALA A 287 -12.65 36.17 -32.17
C ALA A 287 -12.24 36.73 -30.79
N LEU A 288 -11.28 37.64 -30.76
CA LEU A 288 -10.75 38.25 -29.53
C LEU A 288 -10.31 39.70 -29.75
N ALA A 289 -10.04 40.40 -28.65
CA ALA A 289 -9.51 41.76 -28.66
C ALA A 289 -7.99 41.74 -28.54
N LEU A 290 -7.32 42.17 -29.62
CA LEU A 290 -5.88 42.34 -29.69
C LEU A 290 -5.51 43.78 -29.34
N THR A 291 -4.57 43.94 -28.41
CA THR A 291 -4.00 45.25 -28.04
C THR A 291 -2.57 45.42 -28.54
N GLU A 292 -2.03 44.41 -29.23
CA GLU A 292 -0.67 44.40 -29.77
C GLU A 292 -0.56 45.16 -31.09
N ASN A 293 0.66 45.58 -31.43
CA ASN A 293 0.98 46.08 -32.77
C ASN A 293 1.47 44.92 -33.63
N LEU A 294 0.85 44.73 -34.79
CA LEU A 294 1.14 43.65 -35.72
C LEU A 294 1.89 44.19 -36.95
N GLN A 295 2.78 43.37 -37.49
CA GLN A 295 3.52 43.65 -38.71
C GLN A 295 3.47 42.47 -39.68
N PHE A 296 3.19 42.75 -40.94
CA PHE A 296 3.36 41.81 -42.05
C PHE A 296 4.53 42.26 -42.92
N GLY A 297 5.63 41.49 -42.90
CA GLY A 297 6.87 41.83 -43.58
C GLY A 297 7.31 40.83 -44.65
N ASN A 298 6.49 39.82 -44.94
CA ASN A 298 6.82 38.82 -45.95
C ASN A 298 6.47 39.37 -47.34
N ASN A 299 7.40 39.29 -48.29
CA ASN A 299 7.17 39.76 -49.66
C ASN A 299 6.34 38.76 -50.47
N VAL A 300 5.15 38.44 -49.99
CA VAL A 300 4.20 37.46 -50.55
C VAL A 300 2.77 37.99 -50.46
N LEU A 301 1.83 37.34 -51.15
CA LEU A 301 0.40 37.55 -50.95
C LEU A 301 -0.12 36.57 -49.89
N ALA A 302 -0.83 37.05 -48.88
CA ALA A 302 -1.50 36.23 -47.87
C ALA A 302 -2.87 36.80 -47.48
N SER A 303 -3.70 36.00 -46.81
CA SER A 303 -5.00 36.43 -46.26
C SER A 303 -5.00 36.38 -44.73
N LEU A 304 -5.41 37.46 -44.06
CA LEU A 304 -5.62 37.55 -42.62
C LEU A 304 -7.13 37.60 -42.33
N LYS A 305 -7.66 36.56 -41.69
CA LYS A 305 -9.09 36.41 -41.42
C LYS A 305 -9.36 36.32 -39.91
N GLY A 306 -10.13 37.26 -39.38
CA GLY A 306 -10.52 37.30 -37.97
C GLY A 306 -11.84 36.58 -37.66
N GLY A 307 -12.12 36.44 -36.37
CA GLY A 307 -13.45 36.09 -35.86
C GLY A 307 -13.75 34.61 -35.72
N PHE A 308 -12.72 33.75 -35.64
CA PHE A 308 -12.89 32.29 -35.56
C PHE A 308 -13.21 31.80 -34.14
N THR A 309 -13.94 30.69 -34.03
CA THR A 309 -14.07 29.92 -32.79
C THR A 309 -12.77 29.17 -32.46
N PRO A 310 -12.53 28.80 -31.19
CA PRO A 310 -11.52 27.80 -30.86
C PRO A 310 -11.64 26.58 -31.79
N GLY A 311 -10.51 26.13 -32.35
CA GLY A 311 -10.46 25.08 -33.38
C GLY A 311 -10.54 25.57 -34.84
N PHE A 312 -10.75 26.88 -35.09
CA PHE A 312 -10.69 27.52 -36.42
C PHE A 312 -11.63 26.95 -37.50
N ALA A 313 -12.69 26.26 -37.07
CA ALA A 313 -13.68 25.62 -37.94
C ALA A 313 -14.90 26.52 -38.22
N GLY A 314 -15.30 27.37 -37.28
CA GLY A 314 -16.44 28.28 -37.40
C GLY A 314 -16.07 29.74 -37.13
N ASN A 315 -16.99 30.66 -37.44
CA ASN A 315 -16.85 32.09 -37.19
C ASN A 315 -17.92 32.57 -36.22
N THR A 316 -17.53 33.33 -35.20
CA THR A 316 -18.44 33.92 -34.19
C THR A 316 -18.55 35.44 -34.28
N GLY A 317 -17.71 36.11 -35.09
CA GLY A 317 -17.75 37.57 -35.18
C GLY A 317 -16.54 38.17 -35.85
N TYR A 318 -16.02 39.26 -35.30
CA TYR A 318 -14.80 39.92 -35.76
C TYR A 318 -13.71 39.77 -34.70
N THR A 319 -12.46 39.80 -35.13
CA THR A 319 -11.33 40.08 -34.22
C THR A 319 -11.12 41.58 -34.20
N THR A 320 -10.99 42.20 -33.02
CA THR A 320 -10.75 43.65 -32.91
C THR A 320 -9.29 43.91 -32.60
N LEU A 321 -8.62 44.76 -33.38
CA LEU A 321 -7.24 45.19 -33.15
C LEU A 321 -7.25 46.67 -32.75
N THR A 322 -6.77 46.95 -31.54
CA THR A 322 -6.65 48.31 -30.99
C THR A 322 -5.24 48.88 -31.17
N GLY A 323 -4.26 48.03 -31.49
CA GLY A 323 -2.96 48.46 -31.96
C GLY A 323 -2.94 48.72 -33.47
N SER A 324 -1.75 48.88 -34.05
CA SER A 324 -1.57 49.08 -35.49
C SER A 324 -1.32 47.77 -36.23
N LEU A 325 -1.82 47.66 -37.46
CA LEU A 325 -1.37 46.64 -38.42
C LEU A 325 -0.52 47.33 -39.50
N LYS A 326 0.79 47.04 -39.52
CA LYS A 326 1.74 47.61 -40.51
C LYS A 326 2.12 46.58 -41.56
N ILE A 327 1.97 46.93 -42.84
CA ILE A 327 2.43 46.12 -43.96
C ILE A 327 3.74 46.74 -44.46
N THR A 328 4.86 46.03 -44.32
CA THR A 328 6.19 46.53 -44.73
C THR A 328 6.70 45.91 -46.02
N ALA A 329 6.18 44.76 -46.43
CA ALA A 329 6.42 44.14 -47.74
C ALA A 329 5.24 43.25 -48.14
N GLY A 330 5.13 42.92 -49.43
CA GLY A 330 4.08 42.02 -49.95
C GLY A 330 2.68 42.63 -49.95
N SER A 331 1.67 41.77 -49.81
CA SER A 331 0.26 42.16 -49.80
C SER A 331 -0.55 41.28 -48.86
N LEU A 332 -1.44 41.90 -48.08
CA LEU A 332 -2.28 41.20 -47.11
C LEU A 332 -3.75 41.50 -47.37
N ILE A 333 -4.53 40.46 -47.65
CA ILE A 333 -5.99 40.56 -47.77
C ILE A 333 -6.58 40.41 -46.38
N VAL A 334 -7.23 41.45 -45.85
CA VAL A 334 -7.76 41.46 -44.49
C VAL A 334 -9.27 41.30 -44.50
N GLU A 335 -9.78 40.31 -43.76
CA GLU A 335 -11.20 40.03 -43.63
C GLU A 335 -11.59 39.86 -42.16
N ARG A 336 -12.77 40.38 -41.78
CA ARG A 336 -13.34 40.21 -40.43
C ARG A 336 -12.43 40.68 -39.29
N ILE A 337 -11.59 41.67 -39.57
CA ILE A 337 -10.77 42.39 -38.59
C ILE A 337 -11.36 43.80 -38.47
N VAL A 338 -11.59 44.26 -37.24
CA VAL A 338 -11.95 45.64 -36.95
C VAL A 338 -10.71 46.34 -36.40
N LEU A 339 -10.21 47.32 -37.14
CA LEU A 339 -9.16 48.23 -36.67
C LEU A 339 -9.86 49.35 -35.89
N LYS A 340 -9.44 49.58 -34.64
CA LYS A 340 -9.95 50.65 -33.77
C LYS A 340 -8.91 51.74 -33.57
#